data_AF-A0A250VU09-F1
#
_entry.id   AF-A0A250VU09-F1
#
_cell.length_a   1.000
_cell.length_b   1.000
_cell.length_c   1.000
_cell.angle_alpha   90.00
_cell.angle_beta   90.00
_cell.angle_gamma   90.00
#
_symmetry.space_group_name_H-M   'P 1'
#
loop_
_entity.id
_entity.type
_entity.pdbx_description
1 polymer ?
#
loop_
_entity_poly.entity_id
_entity_poly.type
_entity_poly.pdbx_seq_one_letter_code
_entity_poly.pdbx_strand_id
1 'polypeptide(L)'
;MIGTMMSFLRRPTVAVASAAAVLASMNGVAQPAQAFPAYHLVQIKTSTGKCLTIRNQSTSDGASLEQNRCQNLPAQRFKSMNDGVANPTHEIRTFADKCLTIYGASGGNGITWPIIQQECREGLELLALECS
;
A
#
# COMPACT_ATOMS: atom_id res chain seq x y z
N MET A 1 5.02 54.23 -11.72
CA MET A 1 4.37 54.12 -10.40
C MET A 1 5.02 52.92 -9.70
N ILE A 2 6.20 53.06 -9.13
CA ILE A 2 6.50 53.57 -7.76
C ILE A 2 5.60 52.90 -6.73
N GLY A 3 6.18 51.96 -5.99
CA GLY A 3 5.61 51.28 -4.83
C GLY A 3 6.76 50.70 -4.00
N THR A 4 7.66 51.58 -3.55
CA THR A 4 8.83 51.27 -2.74
C THR A 4 8.41 50.96 -1.29
N MET A 5 9.09 49.96 -0.71
CA MET A 5 9.47 49.86 0.70
C MET A 5 8.38 49.85 1.78
N MET A 6 8.33 48.75 2.53
CA MET A 6 8.39 48.84 3.99
C MET A 6 9.05 47.59 4.58
N SER A 7 10.36 47.68 4.76
CA SER A 7 11.12 46.84 5.69
C SER A 7 10.67 47.14 7.12
N PHE A 8 10.17 46.13 7.82
CA PHE A 8 10.07 46.15 9.27
C PHE A 8 10.86 44.99 9.86
N LEU A 9 12.17 45.18 9.99
CA LEU A 9 13.00 44.41 10.90
C LEU A 9 12.63 44.84 12.33
N ARG A 10 11.77 44.07 13.01
CA ARG A 10 11.61 44.19 14.46
C ARG A 10 12.46 43.13 15.14
N ARG A 11 13.42 43.63 15.91
CA ARG A 11 14.37 42.86 16.74
C ARG A 11 13.64 41.97 17.75
N PRO A 12 14.24 40.81 18.12
CA PRO A 12 13.61 39.84 19.00
C PRO A 12 13.67 40.33 20.44
N THR A 13 12.52 40.51 21.09
CA THR A 13 12.48 40.61 22.55
C THR A 13 12.50 39.20 23.12
N VAL A 14 13.68 38.75 23.56
CA VAL A 14 13.82 37.58 24.43
C VAL A 14 13.23 37.96 25.78
N ALA A 15 11.98 37.59 26.03
CA ALA A 15 11.40 37.59 27.35
C ALA A 15 11.75 36.26 28.02
N VAL A 16 12.77 36.28 28.90
CA VAL A 16 13.00 35.20 29.86
C VAL A 16 11.93 35.33 30.94
N ALA A 17 10.81 34.64 30.76
CA ALA A 17 9.80 34.48 31.80
C ALA A 17 10.09 33.18 32.57
N SER A 18 10.60 33.35 33.79
CA SER A 18 10.50 32.47 34.96
C SER A 18 10.06 31.02 34.72
N ALA A 19 11.01 30.10 34.92
CA ALA A 19 10.74 28.68 35.11
C ALA A 19 9.91 28.46 36.40
N ALA A 20 8.60 28.61 36.30
CA ALA A 20 7.70 27.85 37.15
C ALA A 20 7.74 26.42 36.60
N ALA A 21 8.50 25.54 37.26
CA ALA A 21 8.43 24.11 37.03
C ALA A 21 7.03 23.65 37.44
N VAL A 22 6.06 23.78 36.53
CA VAL A 22 4.80 23.07 36.63
C VAL A 22 5.20 21.61 36.54
N LEU A 23 5.13 20.89 37.66
CA LEU A 23 5.11 19.43 37.68
C LEU A 23 3.82 19.00 36.96
N ALA A 24 3.80 19.14 35.63
CA ALA A 24 2.80 18.55 34.78
C ALA A 24 3.02 17.05 34.93
N SER A 25 2.21 16.41 35.76
CA SER A 25 2.15 14.97 35.92
C SER A 25 2.25 14.32 34.54
N MET A 26 3.39 13.66 34.29
CA MET A 26 3.62 12.85 33.10
C MET A 26 2.73 11.62 33.19
N ASN A 27 1.43 11.84 32.99
CA ASN A 27 0.48 10.82 32.62
C ASN A 27 0.97 10.34 31.25
N GLY A 28 1.55 9.14 31.21
CA GLY A 28 1.96 8.51 29.98
C GLY A 28 0.76 8.45 29.04
N VAL A 29 0.76 9.32 28.03
CA VAL A 29 -0.14 9.14 26.90
C VAL A 29 0.32 7.86 26.22
N ALA A 30 -0.44 6.78 26.44
CA ALA A 30 -0.28 5.56 25.69
C ALA A 30 -0.54 5.91 24.22
N GLN A 31 0.53 6.03 23.44
CA GLN A 31 0.42 6.19 21.99
C GLN A 31 -0.30 4.95 21.47
N PRO A 32 -1.36 5.06 20.65
CA PRO A 32 -1.95 3.88 20.04
C PRO A 32 -0.86 3.19 19.23
N ALA A 33 -0.54 1.95 19.59
CA ALA A 33 0.32 1.11 18.76
C ALA A 33 -0.43 0.90 17.44
N GLN A 34 -0.03 1.62 16.40
CA GLN A 34 -0.56 1.38 15.06
C GLN A 34 -0.06 -0.01 14.66
N ALA A 35 -0.96 -1.00 14.67
CA ALA A 35 -0.64 -2.32 14.17
C ALA A 35 -0.33 -2.18 12.68
N PHE A 36 0.91 -2.47 12.28
CA PHE A 36 1.19 -2.67 10.86
C PHE A 36 0.39 -3.87 10.38
N PRO A 37 -0.20 -3.82 9.17
CA PRO A 37 -0.87 -4.98 8.63
C PRO A 37 0.13 -6.13 8.55
N ALA A 38 -0.20 -7.23 9.23
CA ALA A 38 0.61 -8.44 9.17
C ALA A 38 0.48 -9.02 7.75
N TYR A 39 1.61 -9.31 7.13
CA TYR A 39 1.63 -9.97 5.82
C TYR A 39 2.61 -11.14 5.82
N HIS A 40 2.32 -12.11 4.96
CA HIS A 40 3.23 -13.18 4.62
C HIS A 40 3.82 -12.93 3.24
N LEU A 41 5.14 -13.09 3.10
CA LEU A 41 5.77 -13.12 1.79
C LEU A 41 5.55 -14.50 1.17
N VAL A 42 4.91 -14.51 0.00
CA VAL A 42 4.55 -15.72 -0.71
C VAL A 42 5.06 -15.68 -2.15
N GLN A 43 5.25 -16.87 -2.72
CA GLN A 43 5.47 -17.08 -4.14
C GLN A 43 4.34 -17.97 -4.66
N ILE A 44 3.60 -17.49 -5.65
CA ILE A 44 2.44 -18.20 -6.19
C ILE A 44 2.92 -19.13 -7.31
N LYS A 45 2.84 -20.43 -7.07
CA LYS A 45 3.13 -21.47 -8.08
C LYS A 45 1.87 -21.85 -8.83
N THR A 46 1.99 -22.00 -10.13
CA THR A 46 0.92 -22.41 -11.02
C THR A 46 0.87 -23.94 -11.11
N SER A 47 -0.21 -24.49 -11.65
CA SER A 47 -0.35 -25.93 -11.89
C SER A 47 0.75 -26.52 -12.78
N THR A 48 1.40 -25.69 -13.59
CA THR A 48 2.52 -26.06 -14.46
C THR A 48 3.89 -25.98 -13.76
N GLY A 49 3.94 -25.72 -12.46
CA GLY A 49 5.18 -25.57 -11.69
C GLY A 49 5.94 -24.26 -11.95
N LYS A 50 5.35 -23.35 -12.73
CA LYS A 50 5.87 -22.00 -12.97
C LYS A 50 5.44 -21.06 -11.85
N CYS A 51 6.08 -19.91 -11.77
CA CYS A 51 5.76 -18.87 -10.81
C CYS A 51 5.00 -17.74 -11.48
N LEU A 52 3.96 -17.24 -10.79
CA LEU A 52 3.30 -16.01 -11.17
C LEU A 52 4.32 -14.86 -11.09
N THR A 53 4.45 -14.10 -12.17
CA THR A 53 5.50 -13.11 -12.36
C THR A 53 4.90 -11.84 -12.94
N ILE A 54 5.30 -10.67 -12.43
CA ILE A 54 4.96 -9.40 -13.08
C ILE A 54 5.87 -9.20 -14.28
N ARG A 55 5.26 -9.03 -15.46
CA ARG A 55 6.00 -8.93 -16.72
C ARG A 55 7.01 -7.80 -16.68
N ASN A 56 8.21 -8.10 -17.16
CA ASN A 56 9.34 -7.17 -17.24
C ASN A 56 9.73 -6.53 -15.90
N GLN A 57 9.31 -7.08 -14.75
CA GLN A 57 9.50 -6.44 -13.44
C GLN A 57 9.01 -4.98 -13.42
N SER A 58 7.96 -4.70 -14.18
CA SER A 58 7.39 -3.35 -14.25
C SER A 58 6.83 -2.94 -12.90
N THR A 59 6.89 -1.65 -12.59
CA THR A 59 6.21 -1.02 -11.45
C THR A 59 5.01 -0.19 -11.89
N SER A 60 4.71 -0.14 -13.20
CA SER A 60 3.62 0.64 -13.76
C SER A 60 2.26 0.01 -13.48
N ASP A 61 1.24 0.85 -13.42
CA ASP A 61 -0.16 0.40 -13.42
C ASP A 61 -0.50 -0.33 -14.72
N GLY A 62 -1.39 -1.31 -14.64
CA GLY A 62 -1.81 -2.11 -15.78
C GLY A 62 -0.77 -3.14 -16.25
N ALA A 63 0.41 -3.21 -15.62
CA ALA A 63 1.39 -4.22 -15.95
C ALA A 63 0.82 -5.62 -15.63
N SER A 64 0.66 -6.43 -16.66
CA SER A 64 0.04 -7.74 -16.51
C SER A 64 1.02 -8.79 -15.99
N LEU A 65 0.43 -9.83 -15.41
CA LEU A 65 1.15 -10.96 -14.88
C LEU A 65 1.29 -12.06 -15.94
N GLU A 66 2.29 -12.91 -15.75
CA GLU A 66 2.61 -14.05 -16.61
C GLU A 66 3.07 -15.24 -15.78
N GLN A 67 3.04 -16.43 -16.38
CA GLN A 67 3.63 -17.63 -15.79
C GLN A 67 5.05 -17.78 -16.31
N ASN A 68 6.05 -17.59 -15.44
CA ASN A 68 7.46 -17.67 -15.81
C ASN A 68 8.23 -18.64 -14.89
N ARG A 69 9.43 -19.05 -15.29
CA ARG A 69 10.29 -19.91 -14.48
C ARG A 69 10.52 -19.27 -13.11
N CYS A 70 10.41 -20.05 -12.04
CA CYS A 70 10.73 -19.61 -10.70
C CYS A 70 12.24 -19.30 -10.58
N GLN A 71 12.58 -18.05 -10.30
CA GLN A 71 13.95 -17.51 -10.24
C GLN A 71 14.20 -16.67 -8.98
N ASN A 72 13.27 -16.66 -8.01
CA ASN A 72 13.34 -15.88 -6.77
C ASN A 72 13.45 -14.36 -7.01
N LEU A 73 12.93 -13.87 -8.13
CA LEU A 73 12.92 -12.45 -8.47
C LEU A 73 11.97 -11.65 -7.55
N PRO A 74 12.21 -10.35 -7.32
CA PRO A 74 11.23 -9.49 -6.66
C PRO A 74 9.85 -9.57 -7.32
N ALA A 75 9.79 -9.55 -8.66
CA ALA A 75 8.56 -9.67 -9.43
C ALA A 75 7.79 -11.00 -9.28
N GLN A 76 8.33 -11.96 -8.52
CA GLN A 76 7.71 -13.26 -8.19
C GLN A 76 7.33 -13.37 -6.72
N ARG A 77 7.55 -12.32 -5.92
CA ARG A 77 7.23 -12.26 -4.51
C ARG A 77 6.02 -11.35 -4.31
N PHE A 78 5.07 -11.84 -3.54
CA PHE A 78 3.83 -11.15 -3.22
C PHE A 78 3.65 -11.08 -1.71
N LYS A 79 3.02 -10.01 -1.24
CA LYS A 79 2.58 -9.87 0.15
C LYS A 79 1.13 -10.34 0.20
N SER A 80 0.90 -11.44 0.89
CA SER A 80 -0.42 -11.92 1.26
C SER A 80 -0.81 -11.20 2.55
N MET A 81 -1.73 -10.24 2.43
CA MET A 81 -2.13 -9.38 3.53
C MET A 81 -3.17 -10.12 4.37
N ASN A 82 -2.98 -10.10 5.69
CA ASN A 82 -3.98 -10.55 6.65
C ASN A 82 -4.61 -9.30 7.26
N ASP A 83 -5.77 -8.89 6.76
CA ASP A 83 -6.59 -7.80 7.28
C ASP A 83 -7.35 -8.16 8.57
N GLY A 84 -7.19 -9.40 9.04
CA GLY A 84 -7.73 -9.88 10.31
C GLY A 84 -9.19 -10.33 10.22
N VAL A 85 -9.71 -10.97 11.26
CA VAL A 85 -11.06 -11.62 11.21
C VAL A 85 -12.21 -10.61 10.97
N ALA A 86 -11.95 -9.31 11.16
CA ALA A 86 -12.93 -8.24 10.96
C ALA A 86 -13.15 -7.87 9.48
N ASN A 87 -12.23 -8.21 8.58
CA ASN A 87 -12.37 -8.04 7.15
C ASN A 87 -11.89 -9.33 6.47
N PRO A 88 -12.76 -10.12 5.82
CA PRO A 88 -12.34 -11.36 5.17
C PRO A 88 -11.65 -11.13 3.82
N THR A 89 -11.27 -9.88 3.49
CA THR A 89 -10.81 -9.53 2.14
C THR A 89 -9.32 -9.82 2.02
N HIS A 90 -9.00 -10.99 1.46
CA HIS A 90 -7.61 -11.35 1.24
C HIS A 90 -6.97 -10.52 0.11
N GLU A 91 -6.22 -9.50 0.47
CA GLU A 91 -5.49 -8.66 -0.48
C GLU A 91 -4.10 -9.23 -0.78
N ILE A 92 -3.75 -9.28 -2.07
CA ILE A 92 -2.39 -9.64 -2.51
C ILE A 92 -1.72 -8.40 -3.08
N ARG A 93 -0.62 -7.97 -2.46
CA ARG A 93 0.24 -6.90 -2.98
C ARG A 93 1.47 -7.45 -3.70
N THR A 94 1.87 -6.74 -4.73
CA THR A 94 3.06 -7.00 -5.53
C THR A 94 4.32 -6.43 -4.89
N PHE A 95 5.49 -6.70 -5.48
CA PHE A 95 6.76 -6.09 -5.05
C PHE A 95 6.81 -4.57 -5.20
N ALA A 96 5.91 -3.99 -6.01
CA ALA A 96 5.78 -2.54 -6.19
C ALA A 96 4.74 -1.95 -5.21
N ASP A 97 4.28 -2.73 -4.23
CA ASP A 97 3.22 -2.35 -3.27
C ASP A 97 1.88 -1.99 -3.92
N LYS A 98 1.66 -2.49 -5.14
CA LYS A 98 0.41 -2.41 -5.89
C LYS A 98 -0.44 -3.66 -5.70
N CYS A 99 -1.74 -3.53 -5.83
CA CYS A 99 -2.69 -4.62 -5.68
C CYS A 99 -2.76 -5.47 -6.95
N LEU A 100 -2.87 -6.78 -6.76
CA LEU A 100 -3.19 -7.73 -7.83
C LEU A 100 -4.70 -7.67 -8.08
N THR A 101 -5.10 -7.35 -9.31
CA THR A 101 -6.50 -7.20 -9.69
C THR A 101 -6.75 -7.70 -11.10
N ILE A 102 -8.01 -7.84 -11.48
CA ILE A 102 -8.43 -8.23 -12.83
C ILE A 102 -8.75 -6.94 -13.61
N TYR A 103 -8.09 -6.73 -14.74
CA TYR A 103 -8.35 -5.54 -15.56
C TYR A 103 -9.68 -5.64 -16.29
N GLY A 104 -10.51 -4.60 -16.16
CA GLY A 104 -11.73 -4.44 -16.94
C GLY A 104 -12.80 -5.48 -16.66
N ALA A 105 -12.73 -6.19 -15.52
CA ALA A 105 -13.69 -7.23 -15.16
C ALA A 105 -15.13 -6.69 -15.26
N SER A 106 -15.86 -7.16 -16.27
CA SER A 106 -17.32 -7.04 -16.34
C SER A 106 -17.92 -8.42 -16.15
N GLY A 107 -19.10 -8.49 -15.54
CA GLY A 107 -19.84 -9.74 -15.41
C GLY A 107 -19.98 -10.45 -16.76
N GLY A 108 -19.78 -11.78 -16.77
CA GLY A 108 -19.88 -12.59 -17.99
C GLY A 108 -18.98 -13.83 -17.92
N ASN A 109 -19.54 -14.98 -18.29
CA ASN A 109 -18.80 -16.24 -18.38
C ASN A 109 -18.01 -16.33 -19.70
N GLY A 110 -16.83 -16.96 -19.67
CA GLY A 110 -16.04 -17.22 -20.87
C GLY A 110 -15.23 -16.02 -21.40
N ILE A 111 -15.18 -14.91 -20.66
CA ILE A 111 -14.35 -13.76 -21.00
C ILE A 111 -12.98 -13.89 -20.33
N THR A 112 -11.92 -13.74 -21.12
CA THR A 112 -10.55 -13.72 -20.60
C THR A 112 -10.18 -12.32 -20.17
N TRP A 113 -10.13 -12.10 -18.86
CA TRP A 113 -9.65 -10.85 -18.28
C TRP A 113 -8.20 -11.02 -17.80
N PRO A 114 -7.28 -10.11 -18.17
CA PRO A 114 -5.91 -10.22 -17.71
C PRO A 114 -5.80 -9.80 -16.23
N ILE A 115 -5.00 -10.54 -15.48
CA ILE A 115 -4.59 -10.13 -14.15
C ILE A 115 -3.47 -9.09 -14.30
N ILE A 116 -3.60 -7.97 -13.61
CA ILE A 116 -2.67 -6.83 -13.62
C ILE A 116 -2.27 -6.43 -12.20
N GLN A 117 -1.16 -5.71 -12.09
CA GLN A 117 -0.93 -4.84 -10.93
C GLN A 117 -1.57 -3.48 -11.17
N GLN A 118 -2.18 -2.92 -10.12
CA GLN A 118 -2.78 -1.60 -10.15
C GLN A 118 -2.64 -0.96 -8.78
N GLU A 119 -2.59 0.37 -8.73
CA GLU A 119 -2.85 1.10 -7.48
C GLU A 119 -4.03 0.51 -6.71
N CYS A 120 -3.80 0.25 -5.41
CA CYS A 120 -4.80 -0.30 -4.51
C CYS A 120 -5.94 0.69 -4.35
N ARG A 121 -7.17 0.26 -4.62
CA ARG A 121 -8.38 1.04 -4.35
C ARG A 121 -9.12 0.40 -3.18
N GLU A 122 -9.35 1.18 -2.13
CA GLU A 122 -10.21 0.76 -1.03
C GLU A 122 -11.62 0.49 -1.59
N GLY A 123 -12.13 -0.73 -1.40
CA GLY A 123 -13.49 -1.08 -1.85
C GLY A 123 -13.62 -1.59 -3.28
N LEU A 124 -12.52 -1.89 -3.99
CA LEU A 124 -12.63 -2.90 -5.04
C LEU A 124 -12.74 -4.24 -4.32
N GLU A 125 -13.98 -4.67 -4.02
CA GLU A 125 -14.30 -6.07 -3.84
C GLU A 125 -13.38 -6.83 -4.80
N LEU A 126 -12.45 -7.63 -4.26
CA LEU A 126 -12.01 -8.80 -4.99
C LEU A 126 -13.33 -9.53 -5.27
N LEU A 127 -13.88 -9.27 -6.46
CA LEU A 127 -15.10 -9.84 -6.98
C LEU A 127 -15.05 -11.28 -6.54
N ALA A 128 -15.98 -11.60 -5.64
CA ALA A 128 -16.08 -12.87 -4.97
C ALA A 128 -15.59 -13.96 -5.92
N LEU A 129 -14.44 -14.55 -5.61
CA LEU A 129 -14.09 -15.86 -6.15
C LEU A 129 -15.00 -16.89 -5.48
N GLU A 130 -16.31 -16.65 -5.50
CA GLU A 130 -17.31 -17.69 -5.34
C GLU A 130 -17.32 -18.41 -6.69
N CYS A 131 -16.45 -19.42 -6.79
CA CYS A 131 -16.66 -20.52 -7.73
C CYS A 131 -18.07 -21.08 -7.47
N SER A 132 -19.06 -20.65 -8.25
CA SER A 132 -20.30 -21.39 -8.44
C SER A 132 -20.10 -22.51 -9.45
#